data_AF-A0A961P7V1-F1
#
_entry.id   AF-A0A961P7V1-F1
#
_cell.length_a   1.000
_cell.length_b   1.000
_cell.length_c   1.000
_cell.angle_alpha   90.00
_cell.angle_beta   90.00
_cell.angle_gamma   90.00
#
_symmetry.space_group_name_H-M   'P 1'
#
loop_
_entity.id
_entity.type
_entity.pdbx_description
1 polymer ?
#
loop_
_entity_poly.entity_id
_entity_poly.type
_entity_poly.pdbx_seq_one_letter_code
_entity_poly.pdbx_strand_id
1 'polypeptide(L)' 'MGGPSAEREVSLSTGRGCADALRGEGYDVTEVDAGPDLADVLTRLAPDAVFNALHGRW' A
#
# COMPACT_ATOMS: atom_id res chain seq x y z
N MET A 1 -0.41 -0.06 2.28
CA MET A 1 0.54 0.43 3.32
C MET A 1 -0.23 1.23 4.36
N GLY A 2 0.42 1.72 5.41
CA GLY A 2 -0.25 2.49 6.47
C GLY A 2 -1.21 1.65 7.32
N GLY A 3 -2.49 2.01 7.31
CA GLY A 3 -3.55 1.33 8.06
C GLY A 3 -3.67 1.74 9.54
N PRO A 4 -4.63 1.15 10.28
CA PRO A 4 -4.98 1.57 11.64
C PRO A 4 -4.07 1.01 12.75
N SER A 5 -3.06 0.21 12.38
CA SER A 5 -2.13 -0.43 13.30
C SER A 5 -1.22 0.59 14.01
N ALA A 6 -0.76 0.26 15.22
CA ALA A 6 0.27 1.02 15.92
C ALA A 6 1.61 1.07 15.14
N GLU A 7 1.82 0.14 14.21
CA GLU A 7 2.98 0.06 13.32
C GLU A 7 2.74 0.79 11.97
N ARG A 8 1.78 1.72 11.92
CA ARG A 8 1.44 2.50 10.71
C ARG A 8 2.66 3.15 10.06
N GLU A 9 3.49 3.84 10.85
CA GLU A 9 4.67 4.53 10.32
C GLU A 9 5.70 3.56 9.72
N VAL A 10 5.81 2.35 10.30
CA VAL A 10 6.65 1.29 9.74
C VAL A 10 6.09 0.85 8.38
N SER A 11 4.77 0.66 8.28
CA SER A 11 4.07 0.30 7.03
C SER A 11 4.23 1.36 5.95
N LEU A 12 4.20 2.65 6.31
CA LEU A 12 4.43 3.74 5.37
C LEU A 12 5.88 3.77 4.88
N SER A 13 6.85 3.63 5.79
CA SER A 13 8.26 3.64 5.44
C SER A 13 8.62 2.49 4.50
N THR A 14 8.24 1.26 4.83
CA THR A 14 8.53 0.09 3.99
C THR A 14 7.75 0.13 2.68
N GLY A 15 6.48 0.53 2.72
CA GLY A 15 5.66 0.66 1.51
C GLY A 15 6.21 1.68 0.51
N ARG A 16 6.78 2.80 0.98
CA ARG A 16 7.41 3.81 0.11
C ARG A 16 8.63 3.23 -0.61
N GLY A 17 9.50 2.53 0.12
CA GLY A 17 10.67 1.86 -0.47
C GLY A 17 10.27 0.82 -1.53
N CYS A 18 9.24 0.02 -1.27
CA CYS A 18 8.71 -0.92 -2.25
C CYS A 18 8.11 -0.21 -3.47
N ALA A 19 7.36 0.87 -3.27
CA ALA A 19 6.76 1.64 -4.36
C ALA A 19 7.83 2.24 -5.28
N ASP A 20 8.89 2.83 -4.72
CA ASP A 20 9.99 3.41 -5.49
C ASP A 20 10.76 2.35 -6.28
N ALA A 21 11.00 1.17 -5.68
CA ALA A 21 11.60 0.05 -6.38
C ALA A 21 10.74 -0.44 -7.56
N LEU A 22 9.43 -0.62 -7.35
CA LEU A 22 8.51 -1.05 -8.40
C LEU A 22 8.42 -0.02 -9.54
N ARG A 23 8.39 1.28 -9.23
CA ARG A 23 8.46 2.32 -10.27
C ARG A 23 9.77 2.24 -11.06
N GLY A 24 10.89 1.94 -10.39
CA GLY A 24 12.18 1.73 -11.04
C GLY A 24 12.21 0.58 -12.05
N GLU A 25 11.40 -0.47 -11.81
CA GLU A 25 11.22 -1.61 -12.71
C GLU A 25 10.18 -1.34 -13.82
N GLY A 26 9.59 -0.14 -13.87
CA GLY A 26 8.67 0.28 -14.94
C GLY A 26 7.19 -0.05 -14.70
N TYR A 27 6.82 -0.43 -13.47
CA TYR A 27 5.41 -0.61 -13.11
C TYR A 27 4.72 0.75 -12.90
N ASP A 28 3.42 0.83 -13.24
CA ASP A 28 2.55 1.92 -12.77
C ASP A 28 2.12 1.63 -11.32
N VAL A 29 2.45 2.54 -10.40
CA VAL A 29 2.32 2.30 -8.96
C VAL A 29 1.51 3.39 -8.30
N THR A 30 0.33 3.00 -7.82
CA THR A 30 -0.51 3.81 -6.94
C THR A 30 -0.31 3.37 -5.48
N GLU A 31 0.11 4.29 -4.62
CA GLU A 31 0.22 4.07 -3.17
C GLU A 31 -1.15 4.26 -2.51
N VAL A 32 -1.60 3.27 -1.72
CA VAL A 32 -2.87 3.32 -0.98
C VAL A 32 -2.62 3.12 0.51
N ASP A 33 -3.06 4.10 1.32
CA ASP A 33 -3.16 3.96 2.78
C ASP A 33 -4.40 3.12 3.10
N ALA A 34 -4.21 2.00 3.81
CA ALA A 34 -5.23 0.97 4.02
C ALA A 34 -6.24 1.38 5.11
N GLY A 35 -7.09 2.35 4.79
CA GLY A 35 -8.22 2.78 5.63
C GLY A 35 -9.45 1.85 5.53
N PRO A 36 -10.53 2.16 6.27
CA PRO A 36 -11.79 1.41 6.22
C PRO A 36 -12.43 1.32 4.83
N ASP A 37 -12.10 2.25 3.93
CA ASP A 37 -12.57 2.36 2.56
C ASP A 37 -11.70 1.61 1.54
N LEU A 38 -10.70 0.83 1.99
CA LEU A 38 -9.74 0.15 1.12
C LEU A 38 -10.42 -0.68 0.02
N ALA A 39 -11.49 -1.40 0.35
CA ALA A 39 -12.21 -2.23 -0.63
C ALA A 39 -12.81 -1.38 -1.77
N ASP A 40 -13.39 -0.23 -1.43
CA ASP A 40 -13.98 0.68 -2.41
C ASP A 40 -12.89 1.35 -3.27
N VAL A 41 -11.76 1.72 -2.65
CA VAL A 41 -10.60 2.28 -3.35
C VAL A 41 -10.04 1.28 -4.35
N LEU A 42 -9.78 0.03 -3.93
CA LEU A 42 -9.27 -1.02 -4.82
C LEU A 42 -10.24 -1.35 -5.95
N THR A 43 -11.54 -1.34 -5.67
CA THR A 43 -12.57 -1.54 -6.70
C THR A 43 -12.55 -0.45 -7.76
N ARG A 44 -12.35 0.82 -7.37
CA ARG A 44 -12.26 1.96 -8.30
C ARG A 44 -10.95 2.00 -9.07
N LEU A 45 -9.84 1.66 -8.41
CA LEU A 45 -8.51 1.65 -9.04
C LEU A 45 -8.33 0.47 -10.00
N ALA A 46 -8.99 -0.66 -9.72
CA ALA A 46 -8.92 -1.88 -10.52
C ALA A 46 -7.48 -2.28 -10.92
N PRO A 47 -6.55 -2.43 -9.96
CA PRO A 47 -5.16 -2.75 -10.26
C PRO A 47 -5.00 -4.21 -10.73
N ASP A 48 -4.00 -4.46 -11.57
CA ASP A 48 -3.64 -5.82 -12.01
C ASP A 48 -3.09 -6.69 -10.87
N ALA A 49 -2.43 -6.06 -9.89
CA ALA A 49 -1.86 -6.72 -8.72
C ALA A 49 -1.78 -5.77 -7.50
N VAL A 50 -1.72 -6.35 -6.30
CA VAL A 50 -1.57 -5.60 -5.04
C VAL A 50 -0.38 -6.14 -4.26
N PHE A 51 0.53 -5.24 -3.89
CA PHE A 51 1.61 -5.53 -2.95
C PHE A 51 1.23 -5.07 -1.54
N ASN A 52 1.13 -6.01 -0.59
CA ASN A 52 0.74 -5.69 0.77
C ASN A 52 1.96 -5.33 1.66
N ALA A 53 2.18 -4.03 1.86
CA ALA A 53 3.20 -3.49 2.77
C ALA A 53 2.59 -3.03 4.11
N LEU A 54 1.75 -3.85 4.73
CA LEU A 54 1.18 -3.57 6.05
C LEU A 54 1.94 -4.32 7.16
N HIS A 55 2.09 -3.66 8.30
CA HIS A 55 2.74 -4.21 9.49
C HIS A 55 1.83 -4.15 10.71
N GLY A 56 2.00 -5.14 11.57
CA GLY A 56 1.25 -5.33 12.81
C GLY A 56 -0.03 -6.13 12.66
N ARG A 57 -0.71 -6.30 13.78
CA ARG A 57 -2.02 -6.93 13.84
C ARG A 57 -3.10 -5.86 13.68
N TRP A 58 -4.09 -6.18 12.86
CA TRP A 58 -5.31 -5.42 12.64
C TRP A 58 -6.21 -5.49 13.86
#